data_AF-A0A7V3K2C2-F1
#
_entry.id   AF-A0A7V3K2C2-F1
#
_cell.length_a   1.000
_cell.length_b   1.000
_cell.length_c   1.000
_cell.angle_alpha   90.00
_cell.angle_beta   90.00
_cell.angle_gamma   90.00
#
_symmetry.space_group_name_H-M   'P 1'
#
loop_
_entity.id
_entity.type
_entity.pdbx_description
1 polymer ?
#
loop_
_entity_poly.entity_id
_entity_poly.type
_entity_poly.pdbx_seq_one_letter_code
_entity_poly.pdbx_strand_id
1 'polypeptide(L)'
;MGEIYDAFLRYPHLPLLESEEVLYQAVAKGVTEGLFGVRSGERLFYREPGGEYLGQREAILVRPEVAEREKAEVKPPEEPGKVKPPSEVTEVRPPEGVKRLVLKVCVPWDRMSEFVRGVLMPLQSDGASLKVKILVEADSASGIRKSTLDQKVHETLRQIGAEVLEERKE
;
A
#
# COMPACT_ATOMS: atom_id res chain seq x y z
N MET A 1 8.57 -1.15 -10.98
CA MET A 1 7.96 -1.46 -12.31
C MET A 1 7.81 -2.94 -12.63
N GLY A 2 8.78 -3.81 -12.32
CA GLY A 2 8.71 -5.24 -12.66
C GLY A 2 7.46 -5.97 -12.13
N GLU A 3 7.03 -5.65 -10.90
CA GLU A 3 5.81 -6.24 -10.31
C GLU A 3 4.53 -5.92 -11.10
N ILE A 4 4.47 -4.75 -11.74
CA ILE A 4 3.32 -4.32 -12.54
C ILE A 4 3.29 -5.11 -13.85
N TYR A 5 4.44 -5.25 -14.51
CA TYR A 5 4.56 -6.05 -15.72
C TYR A 5 4.19 -7.52 -15.45
N ASP A 6 4.70 -8.08 -14.35
CA ASP A 6 4.35 -9.44 -13.91
C ASP A 6 2.84 -9.61 -13.66
N ALA A 7 2.15 -8.58 -13.19
CA ALA A 7 0.70 -8.62 -13.01
C ALA A 7 -0.04 -8.78 -14.35
N PHE A 8 0.36 -8.05 -15.40
CA PHE A 8 -0.22 -8.19 -16.74
C PHE A 8 0.00 -9.60 -17.33
N LEU A 9 1.07 -10.29 -16.93
CA LEU A 9 1.34 -11.67 -17.34
C LEU A 9 0.61 -12.72 -16.48
N ARG A 10 0.35 -12.42 -15.20
CA ARG A 10 -0.24 -13.37 -14.24
C ARG A 10 -1.77 -13.36 -14.22
N TYR A 11 -2.39 -12.21 -14.51
CA TYR A 11 -3.83 -12.05 -14.35
C TYR A 11 -4.56 -12.06 -15.71
N PRO A 12 -5.36 -13.09 -16.02
CA PRO A 12 -5.96 -13.28 -17.35
C PRO A 12 -7.06 -12.26 -17.70
N HIS A 13 -7.50 -11.45 -16.75
CA HIS A 13 -8.47 -10.38 -16.98
C HIS A 13 -7.82 -9.05 -17.38
N LEU A 14 -6.48 -8.97 -17.36
CA LEU A 14 -5.73 -7.82 -17.84
C LEU A 14 -5.34 -8.02 -19.32
N PRO A 15 -5.24 -6.92 -20.11
CA PRO A 15 -4.79 -7.01 -21.49
C PRO A 15 -3.35 -7.51 -21.57
N LEU A 16 -3.08 -8.49 -22.45
CA LEU A 16 -1.73 -8.97 -22.67
C LEU A 16 -0.91 -7.88 -23.37
N LEU A 17 0.18 -7.46 -22.73
CA LEU A 17 1.09 -6.47 -23.30
C LEU A 17 1.98 -7.13 -24.35
N GLU A 18 2.21 -6.42 -25.46
CA GLU A 18 3.10 -6.89 -26.54
C GLU A 18 4.56 -6.99 -26.07
N SER A 19 4.98 -6.06 -25.20
CA SER A 19 6.31 -6.06 -24.58
C SER A 19 6.32 -5.19 -23.32
N GLU A 20 7.40 -5.29 -22.54
CA GLU A 20 7.65 -4.42 -21.38
C GLU A 20 7.73 -2.94 -21.79
N GLU A 21 8.17 -2.65 -23.01
CA GLU A 21 8.27 -1.30 -23.58
C GLU A 21 6.90 -0.60 -23.66
N VAL A 22 5.83 -1.35 -23.93
CA VAL A 22 4.46 -0.81 -24.00
C VAL A 22 4.02 -0.29 -22.63
N LEU A 23 4.40 -0.97 -21.54
CA LEU A 23 4.14 -0.52 -20.19
C LEU A 23 4.88 0.80 -19.92
N TYR A 24 6.16 0.87 -20.28
CA TYR A 24 6.97 2.07 -20.10
C TYR A 24 6.40 3.28 -20.85
N GLN A 25 5.98 3.11 -22.11
CA GLN A 25 5.34 4.17 -22.88
C GLN A 25 3.99 4.59 -22.30
N ALA A 26 3.17 3.64 -21.86
CA ALA A 26 1.87 3.94 -21.26
C ALA A 26 2.03 4.74 -19.96
N VAL A 27 3.01 4.38 -19.13
CA VAL A 27 3.34 5.14 -17.92
C VAL A 27 3.83 6.54 -18.29
N ALA A 28 4.75 6.66 -19.25
CA ALA A 28 5.28 7.96 -19.66
C ALA A 28 4.18 8.91 -20.15
N LYS A 29 3.25 8.37 -20.93
CA LYS A 29 2.07 9.09 -21.39
C LYS A 29 1.16 9.48 -20.24
N GLY A 30 0.86 8.58 -19.31
CA GLY A 30 0.02 8.86 -18.14
C GLY A 30 0.61 9.90 -17.17
N VAL A 31 1.94 9.93 -17.01
CA VAL A 31 2.63 10.97 -16.24
C VAL A 31 2.55 12.32 -16.92
N THR A 32 2.73 12.35 -18.24
CA THR A 32 2.65 13.58 -19.05
C THR A 32 1.24 14.16 -19.04
N GLU A 33 0.22 13.29 -19.17
CA GLU A 33 -1.20 13.65 -19.13
C GLU A 33 -1.69 13.97 -17.70
N GLY A 34 -0.89 13.66 -16.67
CA GLY A 34 -1.23 13.92 -15.27
C GLY A 34 -2.26 12.96 -14.68
N LEU A 35 -2.43 11.77 -15.27
CA LEU A 35 -3.29 10.71 -14.72
C LEU A 35 -2.72 10.13 -13.43
N PHE A 36 -1.41 10.11 -13.30
CA PHE A 36 -0.66 9.67 -12.12
C PHE A 36 0.75 10.26 -12.15
N GLY A 37 1.41 10.32 -11.00
CA GLY A 37 2.83 10.65 -10.90
C GLY A 37 3.70 9.40 -10.84
N VAL A 38 4.99 9.53 -11.10
CA VAL A 38 5.97 8.47 -10.86
C VAL A 38 7.05 9.01 -9.92
N ARG A 39 7.30 8.29 -8.83
CA ARG A 39 8.42 8.56 -7.93
C ARG A 39 9.55 7.59 -8.23
N SER A 40 10.72 8.13 -8.51
CA SER A 40 11.96 7.39 -8.76
C SER A 40 13.03 7.91 -7.81
N GLY A 41 13.35 7.13 -6.78
CA GLY A 41 14.19 7.59 -5.67
C GLY A 41 13.60 8.84 -5.00
N GLU A 42 14.36 9.94 -5.00
CA GLU A 42 13.97 11.22 -4.40
C GLU A 42 13.19 12.15 -5.34
N ARG A 43 13.06 11.80 -6.63
CA ARG A 43 12.45 12.68 -7.64
C ARG A 43 11.03 12.22 -7.99
N LEU A 44 10.09 13.16 -7.93
CA LEU A 44 8.70 12.97 -8.33
C LEU A 44 8.44 13.60 -9.71
N PHE A 45 8.03 12.78 -10.66
CA PHE A 45 7.64 13.18 -12.01
C PHE A 45 6.11 13.25 -12.11
N TYR A 46 5.58 14.42 -12.47
CA TYR A 46 4.14 14.65 -12.63
C TYR A 46 3.90 15.79 -13.61
N ARG A 47 3.10 15.56 -14.67
CA ARG A 47 2.94 16.48 -15.81
C ARG A 47 4.27 16.96 -16.40
N GLU A 48 5.23 16.06 -16.49
CA GLU A 48 6.54 16.31 -17.09
C GLU A 48 6.77 15.37 -18.27
N PRO A 49 7.21 15.88 -19.43
CA PRO A 49 7.73 15.03 -20.49
C PRO A 49 9.08 14.50 -20.05
N GLY A 50 9.13 13.25 -19.61
CA GLY A 50 10.37 12.66 -19.15
C GLY A 50 10.21 11.16 -18.95
N GLY A 51 11.20 10.41 -19.44
CA GLY A 51 11.32 8.97 -19.27
C GLY A 51 12.53 8.57 -18.43
N GLU A 52 13.09 9.48 -17.63
CA GLU A 52 14.29 9.22 -16.80
C GLU A 52 14.07 8.11 -15.76
N TYR A 53 12.81 7.81 -15.43
CA TYR A 53 12.39 6.71 -14.55
C TYR A 53 12.12 5.40 -15.30
N LEU A 54 12.08 5.41 -16.65
CA LEU A 54 11.88 4.22 -17.47
C LEU A 54 13.17 3.41 -17.47
N GLY A 55 13.12 2.18 -16.94
CA GLY A 55 14.28 1.33 -16.71
C GLY A 55 14.77 1.32 -15.25
N GLN A 56 14.27 2.20 -14.38
CA GLN A 56 14.51 2.09 -12.94
C GLN A 56 13.56 1.07 -12.33
N ARG A 57 14.09 -0.04 -11.81
CA ARG A 57 13.29 -1.13 -11.24
C ARG A 57 12.42 -0.66 -10.06
N GLU A 58 12.88 0.35 -9.33
CA GLU A 58 12.29 0.87 -8.08
C GLU A 58 11.29 2.03 -8.27
N ALA A 59 10.85 2.31 -9.50
CA ALA A 59 9.86 3.37 -9.71
C ALA A 59 8.46 2.97 -9.17
N ILE A 60 7.85 3.88 -8.39
CA ILE A 60 6.54 3.73 -7.73
C ILE A 60 5.53 4.70 -8.37
N LEU A 61 4.34 4.20 -8.71
CA LEU A 61 3.22 5.01 -9.18
C LEU A 61 2.55 5.73 -8.01
N VAL A 62 2.40 7.04 -8.14
CA VAL A 62 1.80 7.92 -7.14
C VAL A 62 0.47 8.43 -7.69
N ARG A 63 -0.56 8.46 -6.84
CA ARG A 63 -1.87 9.00 -7.21
C ARG A 63 -1.76 10.49 -7.59
N PRO A 64 -2.55 10.96 -8.57
CA PRO A 64 -2.42 12.33 -9.09
C PRO A 64 -2.62 13.38 -7.99
N GLU A 65 -3.48 13.15 -6.99
CA GLU A 65 -3.74 14.10 -5.91
C GLU A 65 -2.52 14.28 -4.98
N VAL A 66 -1.75 13.20 -4.76
CA VAL A 66 -0.53 13.23 -3.96
C VAL A 66 0.61 13.86 -4.76
N ALA A 67 0.69 13.53 -6.05
CA ALA A 67 1.72 14.05 -6.94
C ALA A 67 1.58 15.56 -7.18
N GLU A 68 0.35 16.05 -7.28
CA GLU A 68 0.05 17.47 -7.45
C GLU A 68 0.39 18.29 -6.20
N ARG A 69 0.09 17.75 -5.00
CA ARG A 69 0.42 18.41 -3.72
C ARG A 69 1.92 18.57 -3.53
N GLU A 70 2.69 17.50 -3.73
CA GLU A 70 4.14 17.56 -3.56
C GLU A 70 4.83 18.44 -4.60
N LYS A 71 4.32 18.49 -5.85
CA LYS A 71 4.83 19.45 -6.84
C LYS A 71 4.43 20.90 -6.57
N ALA A 72 3.26 21.13 -5.99
CA ALA A 72 2.83 22.46 -5.60
C ALA A 72 3.67 23.00 -4.42
N GLU A 73 4.12 22.13 -3.52
CA GLU A 73 4.97 22.50 -2.38
C GLU A 73 6.42 22.88 -2.79
N VAL A 74 6.90 22.44 -3.96
CA VAL A 74 8.29 22.63 -4.41
C VAL A 74 8.47 23.83 -5.37
N LYS A 75 7.40 24.53 -5.78
CA LYS A 75 7.56 25.77 -6.58
C LYS A 75 7.99 26.96 -5.70
N PRO A 76 9.12 27.64 -6.00
CA PRO A 76 9.51 28.86 -5.29
C PRO A 76 8.50 29.99 -5.56
N PRO A 77 8.11 30.80 -4.56
CA PRO A 77 7.39 32.04 -4.79
C PRO A 77 8.40 33.18 -5.01
N GLU A 78 8.54 33.62 -6.26
CA GLU A 78 8.90 35.01 -6.59
C GLU A 78 7.59 35.64 -7.10
N GLU A 79 7.06 36.74 -6.57
CA GLU A 79 7.71 38.04 -6.32
C GLU A 79 6.86 38.92 -5.34
N PRO A 80 7.23 40.17 -5.03
CA PRO A 80 7.58 40.60 -3.68
C PRO A 80 6.56 41.55 -3.02
N GLY A 81 6.63 41.64 -1.70
CA GLY A 81 6.15 42.83 -0.98
C GLY A 81 4.92 42.64 -0.11
N LYS A 82 5.13 42.12 1.10
CA LYS A 82 4.76 42.82 2.35
C LYS A 82 5.33 42.05 3.52
N VAL A 83 6.37 42.64 4.11
CA VAL A 83 6.94 42.21 5.38
C VAL A 83 5.84 42.28 6.45
N LYS A 84 5.44 41.12 6.97
CA LYS A 84 4.90 40.98 8.32
C LYS A 84 5.83 40.05 9.08
N PRO A 85 6.35 40.45 10.25
CA PRO A 85 7.02 39.50 11.13
C PRO A 85 5.95 38.60 11.78
N PRO A 86 6.22 37.30 11.85
CA PRO A 86 6.28 36.62 13.14
C PRO A 86 7.57 35.78 13.20
N SER A 87 8.44 35.94 14.21
CA SER A 87 8.29 35.20 15.49
C SER A 87 7.57 33.87 15.31
N GLU A 88 8.28 32.83 14.91
CA GLU A 88 8.75 31.81 15.83
C GLU A 88 9.65 30.85 15.06
N VAL A 89 10.78 30.52 15.69
CA VAL A 89 11.62 29.41 15.29
C VAL A 89 10.73 28.18 15.44
N THR A 90 10.23 27.64 14.33
CA THR A 90 9.60 26.31 14.34
C THR A 90 10.70 25.30 14.60
N GLU A 91 10.92 25.08 15.89
CA GLU A 91 11.57 23.91 16.44
C GLU A 91 10.97 22.69 15.73
N VAL A 92 11.82 21.95 15.01
CA VAL A 92 11.46 20.70 14.36
C VAL A 92 11.04 19.73 15.47
N ARG A 93 9.75 19.73 15.80
CA ARG A 93 9.20 18.76 16.74
C ARG A 93 9.40 17.38 16.10
N PRO A 94 10.03 16.43 16.80
CA PRO A 94 10.14 15.07 16.30
C PRO A 94 8.73 14.55 16.01
N PRO A 95 8.54 13.69 15.00
CA PRO A 95 7.22 13.15 14.69
C PRO A 95 6.64 12.51 15.95
N GLU A 96 5.58 13.12 16.50
CA GLU A 96 4.85 12.59 17.64
C GLU A 96 4.13 11.33 17.18
N GLY A 97 4.80 10.19 17.34
CA GLY A 97 4.32 8.88 16.94
C GLY A 97 4.55 7.84 18.03
N VAL A 98 3.62 6.90 18.15
CA VAL A 98 3.74 5.78 19.09
C VAL A 98 4.69 4.74 18.49
N LYS A 99 5.83 4.51 19.14
CA LYS A 99 6.86 3.54 18.68
C LYS A 99 6.37 2.09 18.67
N ARG A 100 5.41 1.76 19.53
CA ARG A 100 4.87 0.41 19.67
C ARG A 100 3.41 0.44 20.08
N LEU A 101 2.57 -0.15 19.25
CA LEU A 101 1.15 -0.32 19.50
C LEU A 101 0.83 -1.82 19.63
N VAL A 102 0.11 -2.21 20.68
CA VAL A 102 -0.40 -3.57 20.87
C VAL A 102 -1.90 -3.47 21.10
N LEU A 103 -2.67 -4.06 20.18
CA LEU A 103 -4.13 -4.06 20.24
C LEU A 103 -4.63 -5.50 20.41
N LYS A 104 -5.52 -5.71 21.38
CA LYS A 104 -6.32 -6.93 21.51
C LYS A 104 -7.77 -6.53 21.30
N VAL A 105 -8.32 -6.89 20.15
CA VAL A 105 -9.66 -6.49 19.71
C VAL A 105 -10.46 -7.70 19.25
N CYS A 106 -11.76 -7.71 19.53
CA CYS A 106 -12.70 -8.67 18.98
C CYS A 106 -13.39 -8.01 17.79
N VAL A 107 -13.13 -8.51 16.58
CA VAL A 107 -13.65 -7.94 15.33
C VAL A 107 -14.80 -8.81 14.83
N PRO A 108 -15.98 -8.25 14.53
CA PRO A 108 -17.06 -9.00 13.89
C PRO A 108 -16.61 -9.61 12.57
N TRP A 109 -16.98 -10.87 12.30
CA TRP A 109 -16.56 -11.61 11.11
C TRP A 109 -16.90 -10.87 9.80
N ASP A 110 -18.07 -10.27 9.72
CA ASP A 110 -18.56 -9.49 8.59
C ASP A 110 -17.77 -8.19 8.35
N ARG A 111 -17.06 -7.69 9.37
CA ARG A 111 -16.27 -6.43 9.31
C ARG A 111 -14.76 -6.64 9.20
N MET A 112 -14.30 -7.88 9.00
CA MET A 112 -12.87 -8.16 8.88
C MET A 112 -12.21 -7.35 7.75
N SER A 113 -12.93 -7.11 6.66
CA SER A 113 -12.46 -6.28 5.55
C SER A 113 -12.24 -4.81 5.94
N GLU A 114 -13.10 -4.25 6.80
CA GLU A 114 -12.98 -2.88 7.32
C GLU A 114 -11.79 -2.79 8.27
N PHE A 115 -11.58 -3.81 9.10
CA PHE A 115 -10.43 -3.88 9.99
C PHE A 115 -9.10 -3.92 9.22
N VAL A 116 -9.00 -4.75 8.18
CA VAL A 116 -7.80 -4.80 7.33
C VAL A 116 -7.52 -3.43 6.70
N ARG A 117 -8.54 -2.79 6.09
CA ARG A 117 -8.36 -1.51 5.39
C ARG A 117 -8.15 -0.32 6.32
N GLY A 118 -8.84 -0.27 7.46
CA GLY A 118 -8.85 0.88 8.36
C GLY A 118 -7.81 0.82 9.48
N VAL A 119 -7.28 -0.37 9.79
CA VAL A 119 -6.33 -0.55 10.90
C VAL A 119 -5.01 -1.11 10.42
N LEU A 120 -5.02 -2.23 9.68
CA LEU A 120 -3.76 -2.88 9.30
C LEU A 120 -3.04 -2.12 8.19
N MET A 121 -3.75 -1.73 7.12
CA MET A 121 -3.15 -1.03 5.98
C MET A 121 -2.51 0.32 6.34
N PRO A 122 -3.13 1.20 7.16
CA PRO A 122 -2.50 2.45 7.57
C PRO A 122 -1.25 2.23 8.40
N LEU A 123 -1.28 1.30 9.38
CA LEU A 123 -0.09 0.98 10.17
C LEU A 123 1.06 0.45 9.31
N GLN A 124 0.75 -0.38 8.30
CA GLN A 124 1.76 -0.87 7.35
C GLN A 124 2.29 0.27 6.47
N SER A 125 1.43 1.19 6.03
CA SER A 125 1.79 2.33 5.19
C SER A 125 2.70 3.32 5.93
N ASP A 126 2.54 3.45 7.24
CA ASP A 126 3.42 4.22 8.13
C ASP A 126 4.74 3.47 8.46
N GLY A 127 5.00 2.33 7.81
CA GLY A 127 6.23 1.56 7.94
C GLY A 127 6.30 0.67 9.18
N ALA A 128 5.18 0.45 9.89
CA ALA A 128 5.18 -0.44 11.04
C ALA A 128 5.32 -1.91 10.62
N SER A 129 6.22 -2.65 11.29
CA SER A 129 6.27 -4.10 11.18
C SER A 129 5.10 -4.72 11.97
N LEU A 130 4.17 -5.35 11.27
CA LEU A 130 2.96 -5.92 11.87
C LEU A 130 3.14 -7.41 12.16
N LYS A 131 2.86 -7.80 13.42
CA LYS A 131 2.68 -9.20 13.81
C LYS A 131 1.22 -9.40 14.24
N VAL A 132 0.45 -10.09 13.40
CA VAL A 132 -0.98 -10.37 13.66
C VAL A 132 -1.12 -11.77 14.27
N LYS A 133 -1.87 -11.88 15.35
CA LYS A 133 -2.28 -13.16 15.94
C LYS A 133 -3.79 -13.27 15.79
N ILE A 134 -4.26 -14.33 15.12
CA ILE A 134 -5.69 -14.57 14.87
C ILE A 134 -6.11 -15.77 15.72
N LEU A 135 -7.14 -15.59 16.54
CA LEU A 135 -7.88 -16.68 17.17
C LEU A 135 -9.17 -16.86 16.38
N VAL A 136 -9.45 -18.10 15.94
CA VAL A 136 -10.68 -18.45 15.24
C VAL A 136 -11.49 -19.37 16.14
N GLU A 137 -12.60 -18.85 16.65
CA GLU A 137 -13.59 -19.61 17.41
C GLU A 137 -14.81 -19.82 16.51
N ALA A 138 -15.25 -21.08 16.39
CA ALA A 138 -16.35 -21.45 15.51
C ALA A 138 -17.24 -22.48 16.19
N ASP A 139 -18.47 -22.07 16.51
CA ASP A 139 -19.50 -22.92 17.09
C ASP A 139 -20.50 -23.38 16.02
N SER A 140 -20.84 -24.66 16.03
CA SER A 140 -21.85 -25.20 15.12
C SER A 140 -22.70 -26.28 15.81
N ALA A 141 -24.00 -26.05 15.87
CA ALA A 141 -24.96 -27.01 16.44
C ALA A 141 -25.00 -28.34 15.67
N SER A 142 -24.72 -28.33 14.37
CA SER A 142 -24.69 -29.52 13.51
C SER A 142 -23.30 -30.15 13.38
N GLY A 143 -22.28 -29.55 13.99
CA GLY A 143 -20.88 -29.92 13.83
C GLY A 143 -20.25 -29.40 12.52
N ILE A 144 -18.92 -29.23 12.56
CA ILE A 144 -18.11 -28.84 11.41
C ILE A 144 -17.62 -30.11 10.69
N ARG A 145 -17.81 -30.20 9.37
CA ARG A 145 -17.41 -31.38 8.59
C ARG A 145 -15.89 -31.54 8.59
N LYS A 146 -15.40 -32.77 8.76
CA LYS A 146 -13.97 -33.11 8.67
C LYS A 146 -13.33 -32.65 7.37
N SER A 147 -13.99 -32.85 6.22
CA SER A 147 -13.45 -32.40 4.94
C SER A 147 -13.25 -30.88 4.88
N THR A 148 -14.09 -30.10 5.54
CA THR A 148 -13.90 -28.64 5.65
C THR A 148 -12.66 -28.31 6.49
N LEU A 149 -12.46 -29.00 7.61
CA LEU A 149 -11.27 -28.79 8.45
C LEU A 149 -9.98 -29.21 7.72
N ASP A 150 -9.94 -30.44 7.20
CA ASP A 150 -8.72 -31.04 6.68
C ASP A 150 -8.34 -30.48 5.29
N GLN A 151 -9.32 -30.36 4.38
CA GLN A 151 -9.03 -29.99 2.99
C GLN A 151 -9.12 -28.49 2.73
N LYS A 152 -9.82 -27.72 3.58
CA LYS A 152 -9.94 -26.27 3.38
C LYS A 152 -9.15 -25.50 4.42
N VAL A 153 -9.46 -25.70 5.70
CA VAL A 153 -8.84 -24.90 6.78
C VAL A 153 -7.35 -25.21 6.87
N HIS A 154 -6.98 -26.48 7.07
CA HIS A 154 -5.58 -26.88 7.26
C HIS A 154 -4.74 -26.67 6.00
N GLU A 155 -5.30 -26.96 4.83
CA GLU A 155 -4.61 -26.73 3.55
C GLU A 155 -4.35 -25.24 3.32
N THR A 156 -5.35 -24.38 3.54
CA THR A 156 -5.19 -22.92 3.35
C THR A 156 -4.18 -22.35 4.33
N LEU A 157 -4.23 -22.73 5.61
CA LEU A 157 -3.26 -22.28 6.62
C LEU A 157 -1.82 -22.63 6.21
N ARG A 158 -1.62 -23.83 5.65
CA ARG A 158 -0.32 -24.26 5.14
C ARG A 158 0.12 -23.46 3.91
N GLN A 159 -0.78 -23.21 2.97
CA GLN A 159 -0.50 -22.46 1.74
C GLN A 159 -0.09 -21.01 2.04
N ILE A 160 -0.72 -20.36 3.02
CA ILE A 160 -0.37 -18.99 3.42
C ILE A 160 0.82 -18.91 4.40
N GLY A 161 1.40 -20.06 4.76
CA GLY A 161 2.51 -20.13 5.72
C GLY A 161 2.14 -19.70 7.13
N ALA A 162 0.86 -19.85 7.52
CA ALA A 162 0.43 -19.53 8.88
C ALA A 162 0.97 -20.55 9.86
N GLU A 163 1.60 -20.06 10.93
CA GLU A 163 2.03 -20.90 12.05
C GLU A 163 0.83 -21.21 12.95
N VAL A 164 0.49 -22.49 13.09
CA VAL A 164 -0.58 -22.94 14.00
C VAL A 164 0.00 -22.99 15.40
N LEU A 165 -0.38 -22.02 16.24
CA LEU A 165 0.16 -21.87 17.60
C LEU A 165 -0.49 -22.83 18.61
N GLU A 166 -1.77 -23.15 18.45
CA GLU A 166 -2.52 -24.12 19.26
C GLU A 166 -3.78 -24.57 18.49
N GLU A 167 -4.12 -25.86 18.50
CA GLU A 167 -5.38 -26.40 17.94
C GLU A 167 -6.05 -27.29 19.01
N ARG A 168 -7.30 -26.98 19.36
CA ARG A 168 -8.16 -27.84 20.19
C ARG A 168 -9.46 -28.12 19.46
N LYS A 169 -9.93 -29.36 19.54
CA LYS A 169 -11.18 -29.85 18.98
C LYS A 169 -11.96 -30.46 20.14
N GLU A 170 -13.11 -29.89 20.48
CA GLU A 170 -14.02 -30.41 21.50
C GLU A 170 -15.27 -31.01 20.86
#